data_AF-A0A2L0PJ84-F1
#
_entry.id   AF-A0A2L0PJ84-F1
#
_cell.length_a   1.000
_cell.length_b   1.000
_cell.length_c   1.000
_cell.angle_alpha   90.00
_cell.angle_beta   90.00
_cell.angle_gamma   90.00
#
_symmetry.space_group_name_H-M   'P 1'
#
loop_
_entity.id
_entity.type
_entity.pdbx_description
1 polymer ?
#
loop_
_entity_poly.entity_id
_entity_poly.type
_entity_poly.pdbx_seq_one_letter_code
_entity_poly.pdbx_strand_id
1 'polypeptide(L)'
;MFKHLAFCALLFFSLPLSAQTIHAQTQNRIEIDEEIFHIAAIQDPTIEAKLLSATAGDPALNGLLLSLAVKSDQQWNVYFLKDIADYRILPSAKNGYLKLQLRTEHLDSTSHVTSQTSILFVNMTAAAQAHGSIQIEEIVQKP
;
A
#
# COMPACT_ATOMS: atom_id res chain seq x y z
N MET A 1 -36.74 1.62 -43.67
CA MET A 1 -35.82 0.74 -42.92
C MET A 1 -34.43 1.32 -43.03
N PHE A 2 -33.79 1.73 -41.93
CA PHE A 2 -32.36 1.50 -41.63
C PHE A 2 -32.00 2.18 -40.28
N LYS A 3 -32.01 1.32 -39.26
CA LYS A 3 -31.18 1.22 -38.06
C LYS A 3 -30.69 2.52 -37.38
N HIS A 4 -31.30 2.83 -36.23
CA HIS A 4 -30.68 3.58 -35.15
C HIS A 4 -29.46 2.81 -34.62
N LEU A 5 -28.24 3.33 -34.83
CA LEU A 5 -27.09 2.93 -34.03
C LEU A 5 -27.12 3.73 -32.73
N ALA A 6 -27.46 3.06 -31.64
CA ALA A 6 -27.24 3.57 -30.30
C ALA A 6 -25.74 3.72 -30.07
N PHE A 7 -25.29 4.96 -29.94
CA PHE A 7 -23.94 5.31 -29.54
C PHE A 7 -23.85 5.08 -28.02
N CYS A 8 -23.39 3.90 -27.60
CA CYS A 8 -23.06 3.64 -26.20
C CYS A 8 -21.84 4.49 -25.83
N ALA A 9 -22.08 5.67 -25.25
CA ALA A 9 -21.08 6.44 -24.56
C ALA A 9 -20.68 5.69 -23.28
N LEU A 10 -19.59 4.93 -23.34
CA LEU A 10 -18.89 4.43 -22.17
C LEU A 10 -18.28 5.64 -21.45
N LEU A 11 -19.00 6.15 -20.45
CA LEU A 11 -18.46 7.05 -19.43
C LEU A 11 -17.41 6.27 -18.64
N PHE A 12 -16.14 6.40 -19.04
CA PHE A 12 -15.02 6.03 -18.21
C PHE A 12 -15.05 6.93 -16.97
N PHE A 13 -15.57 6.41 -15.85
CA PHE A 13 -15.31 6.97 -14.54
C PHE A 13 -13.80 6.85 -14.29
N SER A 14 -13.05 7.91 -14.60
CA SER A 14 -11.63 8.01 -14.28
C SER A 14 -11.50 8.07 -12.76
N LEU A 15 -11.20 6.93 -12.15
CA LEU A 15 -10.73 6.90 -10.76
C LEU A 15 -9.40 7.66 -10.72
N PRO A 16 -9.18 8.55 -9.74
CA PRO A 16 -7.90 9.22 -9.62
C PRO A 16 -6.84 8.16 -9.30
N LEU A 17 -5.90 8.02 -10.23
CA LEU A 17 -4.78 7.09 -10.18
C LEU A 17 -3.53 7.89 -9.86
N SER A 18 -2.84 7.54 -8.78
CA SER A 18 -1.50 8.07 -8.49
C SER A 18 -0.47 6.95 -8.62
N ALA A 19 0.69 7.28 -9.18
CA ALA A 19 1.84 6.39 -9.24
C ALA A 19 3.04 7.08 -8.60
N GLN A 20 3.74 6.37 -7.72
CA GLN A 20 4.92 6.89 -7.03
C GLN A 20 6.01 5.83 -6.89
N THR A 21 7.26 6.27 -6.79
CA THR A 21 8.41 5.43 -6.50
C THR A 21 8.93 5.74 -5.12
N ILE A 22 9.11 4.72 -4.29
CA ILE A 22 9.71 4.84 -2.95
C ILE A 22 11.06 4.13 -2.95
N HIS A 23 12.08 4.78 -2.39
CA HIS A 23 13.40 4.20 -2.21
C HIS A 23 13.53 3.54 -0.83
N ALA A 24 14.30 2.46 -0.77
CA ALA A 24 14.51 1.73 0.46
C ALA A 24 15.30 2.55 1.50
N GLN A 25 14.98 2.34 2.77
CA GLN A 25 15.96 2.45 3.84
C GLN A 25 16.55 1.06 4.08
N THR A 26 17.86 0.91 3.87
CA THR A 26 18.54 -0.37 4.08
C THR A 26 18.85 -0.56 5.56
N GLN A 27 18.41 -1.68 6.14
CA GLN A 27 18.67 -2.02 7.53
C GLN A 27 19.19 -3.45 7.66
N ASN A 28 20.28 -3.63 8.43
CA ASN A 28 20.81 -4.95 8.77
C ASN A 28 19.96 -5.65 9.86
N ARG A 29 19.27 -4.86 10.68
CA ARG A 29 18.32 -5.29 11.70
C ARG A 29 17.22 -4.24 11.81
N ILE A 30 15.98 -4.69 11.88
CA ILE A 30 14.84 -3.83 12.16
C ILE A 30 14.74 -3.74 13.69
N GLU A 31 15.34 -2.71 14.28
CA GLU A 31 15.19 -2.35 15.70
C GLU A 31 14.06 -1.33 15.79
N ILE A 32 12.99 -1.67 16.50
CA ILE A 32 11.87 -0.76 16.71
C ILE A 32 11.50 -0.81 18.19
N ASP A 33 11.53 0.35 18.84
CA ASP A 33 11.15 0.56 20.23
C ASP A 33 9.68 0.14 20.44
N GLU A 34 9.34 -0.28 21.66
CA GLU A 34 8.08 -0.94 22.08
C GLU A 34 6.79 -0.25 21.60
N GLU A 35 6.41 -0.48 20.36
CA GLU A 35 5.09 -0.18 19.78
C GLU A 35 4.33 -1.49 19.52
N ILE A 36 2.99 -1.45 19.43
CA ILE A 36 2.20 -2.64 19.09
C ILE A 36 2.49 -3.01 17.63
N PHE A 37 3.35 -4.00 17.42
CA PHE A 37 3.71 -4.50 16.10
C PHE A 37 2.83 -5.66 15.66
N HIS A 38 2.22 -5.54 14.48
CA HIS A 38 1.73 -6.69 13.73
C HIS A 38 2.61 -6.93 12.51
N ILE A 39 3.00 -8.19 12.33
CA ILE A 39 3.81 -8.65 11.20
C ILE A 39 2.99 -9.65 10.41
N ALA A 40 2.73 -9.34 9.15
CA ALA A 40 2.11 -10.27 8.22
C ALA A 40 3.13 -10.74 7.19
N ALA A 41 3.31 -12.05 7.07
CA ALA A 41 4.10 -12.63 6.00
C ALA A 41 3.34 -12.50 4.67
N ILE A 42 4.02 -12.05 3.62
CA ILE A 42 3.45 -11.98 2.28
C ILE A 42 3.66 -13.32 1.57
N GLN A 43 2.57 -13.89 1.07
CA GLN A 43 2.63 -15.15 0.32
C GLN A 43 2.98 -14.85 -1.14
N ASP A 44 4.27 -14.74 -1.44
CA ASP A 44 4.81 -14.71 -2.81
C ASP A 44 5.94 -15.76 -2.93
N PRO A 45 5.92 -16.64 -3.95
CA PRO A 45 6.92 -17.71 -4.07
C PRO A 45 8.29 -17.23 -4.52
N THR A 46 8.42 -15.99 -5.02
CA THR A 46 9.65 -15.44 -5.59
C THR A 46 10.29 -14.36 -4.74
N ILE A 47 9.54 -13.75 -3.83
CA ILE A 47 9.97 -12.60 -3.03
C ILE A 47 9.66 -12.86 -1.56
N GLU A 48 10.71 -12.88 -0.73
CA GLU A 48 10.54 -12.91 0.73
C GLU A 48 10.23 -11.49 1.22
N ALA A 49 8.99 -11.26 1.66
CA ALA A 49 8.55 -9.96 2.14
C ALA A 49 7.66 -10.06 3.39
N LYS A 50 7.68 -9.01 4.19
CA LYS A 50 6.88 -8.86 5.41
C LYS A 50 6.24 -7.49 5.41
N LEU A 51 4.95 -7.44 5.72
CA LEU A 51 4.25 -6.21 5.99
C LEU A 51 4.29 -5.96 7.50
N LEU A 52 4.72 -4.77 7.87
CA LEU A 52 4.89 -4.30 9.24
C LEU A 52 3.89 -3.18 9.48
N SER A 53 3.10 -3.29 10.55
CA SER A 53 2.26 -2.19 11.02
C SER A 53 2.55 -1.92 12.49
N ALA A 54 2.73 -0.64 12.81
CA ALA A 54 3.07 -0.16 14.14
C ALA A 54 2.13 0.98 14.55
N THR A 55 1.90 1.14 15.85
CA THR A 55 1.21 2.31 16.42
C THR A 55 2.11 3.02 17.40
N ALA A 56 2.38 4.30 17.15
CA ALA A 56 3.03 5.14 18.15
C ALA A 56 2.04 5.43 19.28
N GLY A 57 2.02 4.64 20.36
CA GLY A 57 1.10 4.82 21.49
C GLY A 57 -0.29 4.19 21.27
N ASP A 58 -1.37 4.87 21.72
CA ASP A 58 -2.74 4.33 21.70
C ASP A 58 -3.28 4.15 20.26
N PRO A 59 -3.54 2.91 19.79
CA PRO A 59 -4.08 2.64 18.46
C PRO A 59 -5.43 3.30 18.15
N ALA A 60 -6.21 3.65 19.18
CA ALA A 60 -7.49 4.34 19.01
C ALA A 60 -7.31 5.84 18.74
N LEU A 61 -6.15 6.41 19.09
CA LEU A 61 -5.84 7.83 18.95
C LEU A 61 -4.83 8.10 17.83
N ASN A 62 -3.95 7.14 17.56
CA ASN A 62 -2.86 7.27 16.61
C ASN A 62 -3.04 6.24 15.49
N GLY A 63 -2.90 6.70 14.24
CA GLY A 63 -2.95 5.83 13.07
C GLY A 63 -1.85 4.76 13.09
N LEU A 64 -2.02 3.77 12.23
CA LEU A 64 -1.04 2.73 11.95
C LEU A 64 -0.01 3.25 10.94
N LEU A 65 1.28 3.16 11.30
CA LEU A 65 2.38 3.32 10.37
C LEU A 65 2.56 2.02 9.60
N LEU A 66 2.32 2.03 8.28
CA LEU A 66 2.47 0.84 7.44
C LEU A 66 3.81 0.86 6.69
N SER A 67 4.60 -0.19 6.85
CA SER A 67 5.87 -0.39 6.16
C SER A 67 5.98 -1.76 5.52
N LEU A 68 6.66 -1.84 4.38
CA LEU A 68 6.98 -3.08 3.68
C LEU A 68 8.47 -3.37 3.82
N ALA A 69 8.81 -4.55 4.34
CA ALA A 69 10.18 -5.06 4.33
C ALA A 69 10.30 -6.12 3.23
N VAL A 70 11.22 -5.91 2.29
CA VAL A 70 11.55 -6.87 1.23
C VAL A 70 12.98 -7.33 1.41
N LYS A 71 13.21 -8.64 1.37
CA LYS A 71 14.55 -9.19 1.48
C LYS A 71 15.30 -9.08 0.15
N SER A 72 16.51 -8.56 0.19
CA SER A 72 17.46 -8.47 -0.92
C SER A 72 18.77 -9.13 -0.48
N ASP A 73 19.15 -10.24 -1.11
CA ASP A 73 20.25 -11.09 -0.68
C ASP A 73 20.16 -11.49 0.81
N GLN A 74 21.00 -10.88 1.66
CA GLN A 74 21.02 -11.10 3.12
C GLN A 74 20.52 -9.88 3.93
N GLN A 75 20.02 -8.84 3.26
CA GLN A 75 19.60 -7.59 3.88
C GLN A 75 18.09 -7.35 3.72
N TRP A 76 17.51 -6.56 4.61
CA TRP A 76 16.13 -6.09 4.50
C TRP A 76 16.11 -4.66 3.98
N ASN A 77 15.41 -4.45 2.87
CA ASN A 77 15.05 -3.14 2.37
C ASN A 77 13.67 -2.78 2.93
N VAL A 78 13.60 -1.71 3.73
CA VAL A 78 12.36 -1.26 4.37
C VAL A 78 11.83 -0.03 3.65
N TYR A 79 10.54 -0.05 3.32
CA TYR A 79 9.84 1.02 2.62
C TYR A 79 8.65 1.48 3.46
N PHE A 80 8.66 2.74 3.87
CA PHE A 80 7.51 3.37 4.53
C PHE A 80 6.44 3.64 3.48
N LEU A 81 5.25 3.05 3.67
CA LEU A 81 4.18 3.14 2.67
C LEU A 81 3.27 4.33 2.96
N LYS A 82 2.59 4.31 4.12
CA LYS A 82 1.56 5.30 4.46
C LYS A 82 1.13 5.20 5.92
N ASP A 83 0.60 6.31 6.43
CA ASP A 83 -0.16 6.35 7.68
C ASP A 83 -1.63 5.99 7.36
N ILE A 84 -2.19 5.04 8.08
CA ILE A 84 -3.51 4.46 7.79
C ILE A 84 -4.31 4.25 9.07
N ALA A 85 -5.64 4.16 8.93
CA ALA A 85 -6.51 3.71 10.01
C ALA A 85 -6.62 2.17 10.06
N ASP A 86 -6.59 1.50 8.90
CA ASP A 86 -6.67 0.04 8.80
C ASP A 86 -6.17 -0.46 7.43
N TYR A 87 -5.83 -1.74 7.33
CA TYR A 87 -5.50 -2.40 6.05
C TYR A 87 -5.99 -3.83 5.94
N ARG A 88 -6.11 -4.29 4.70
CA ARG A 88 -6.29 -5.70 4.35
C ARG A 88 -5.35 -6.09 3.22
N ILE A 89 -4.65 -7.21 3.39
CA ILE A 89 -3.91 -7.85 2.29
C ILE A 89 -4.92 -8.56 1.39
N LEU A 90 -4.90 -8.25 0.10
CA LEU A 90 -5.76 -8.86 -0.90
C LEU A 90 -4.96 -9.79 -1.81
N PRO A 91 -5.58 -10.83 -2.38
CA PRO A 91 -4.94 -11.60 -3.44
C PRO A 91 -4.55 -10.70 -4.62
N SER A 92 -3.29 -10.80 -5.04
CA SER A 92 -2.80 -10.15 -6.25
C SER A 92 -2.83 -11.15 -7.40
N ALA A 93 -3.38 -10.73 -8.55
CA ALA A 93 -3.31 -11.51 -9.79
C ALA A 93 -1.99 -11.29 -10.55
N LYS A 94 -1.15 -10.34 -10.10
CA LYS A 94 0.14 -10.00 -10.69
C LYS A 94 1.25 -10.56 -9.81
N ASN A 95 2.08 -11.46 -10.34
CA ASN A 95 3.26 -11.99 -9.62
C ASN A 95 4.23 -10.87 -9.26
N GLY A 96 4.81 -10.92 -8.06
CA GLY A 96 5.72 -9.89 -7.57
C GLY A 96 5.03 -8.57 -7.19
N TYR A 97 3.70 -8.54 -7.13
CA TYR A 97 2.93 -7.40 -6.65
C TYR A 97 2.20 -7.75 -5.36
N LEU A 98 2.33 -6.88 -4.37
CA LEU A 98 1.48 -6.88 -3.19
C LEU A 98 0.26 -5.99 -3.46
N LYS A 99 -0.95 -6.51 -3.21
CA LYS A 99 -2.20 -5.75 -3.29
C LYS A 99 -2.74 -5.50 -1.89
N LEU A 100 -2.95 -4.23 -1.56
CA LEU A 100 -3.48 -3.79 -0.27
C LEU A 100 -4.77 -3.01 -0.49
N GLN A 101 -5.76 -3.23 0.36
CA GLN A 101 -6.82 -2.25 0.60
C GLN A 101 -6.45 -1.47 1.84
N LEU A 102 -6.45 -0.14 1.75
CA LEU A 102 -6.16 0.76 2.85
C LEU A 102 -7.41 1.56 3.20
N ARG A 103 -7.60 1.83 4.49
CA ARG A 103 -8.46 2.89 4.99
C ARG A 103 -7.58 3.98 5.58
N THR A 104 -7.79 5.21 5.14
CA THR A 104 -7.11 6.40 5.64
C THR A 104 -8.16 7.35 6.20
N GLU A 105 -7.80 8.05 7.27
CA GLU A 105 -8.67 9.05 7.88
C GLU A 105 -8.02 10.42 7.77
N HIS A 106 -8.81 11.41 7.38
CA HIS A 106 -8.37 12.78 7.18
C HIS A 106 -9.30 13.71 7.93
N LEU A 107 -8.71 14.59 8.74
CA LEU A 107 -9.43 15.70 9.32
C LEU A 107 -9.62 16.77 8.23
N ASP A 108 -10.87 17.07 7.89
CA ASP A 108 -11.16 18.14 6.94
C ASP A 108 -11.00 19.53 7.57
N SER A 109 -11.13 20.57 6.74
CA SER A 109 -11.02 21.98 7.19
C SER A 109 -12.08 22.40 8.20
N THR A 110 -13.12 21.58 8.41
CA THR A 110 -14.22 21.80 9.37
C THR A 110 -14.10 20.95 10.62
N SER A 111 -12.96 20.28 10.83
CA SER A 111 -12.73 19.35 11.94
C SER A 111 -13.62 18.11 11.93
N HIS A 112 -14.16 17.73 10.77
CA HIS A 112 -14.79 16.42 10.61
C HIS A 112 -13.78 15.39 10.12
N VAL A 113 -13.84 14.20 10.72
CA VAL A 113 -13.05 13.05 10.26
C VAL A 113 -13.75 12.44 9.04
N THR A 114 -13.04 12.40 7.92
CA THR A 114 -13.49 11.75 6.70
C THR A 114 -12.63 10.52 6.45
N SER A 115 -13.28 9.42 6.04
CA SER A 115 -12.58 8.17 5.72
C SER A 115 -12.47 8.01 4.21
N GLN A 116 -11.30 7.61 3.74
CA GLN A 116 -11.03 7.30 2.35
C GLN A 116 -10.48 5.87 2.24
N THR A 117 -11.08 5.07 1.36
CA THR A 117 -10.58 3.74 1.02
C THR A 117 -9.80 3.80 -0.29
N SER A 118 -8.64 3.16 -0.33
CA SER A 118 -7.86 3.02 -1.56
C SER A 118 -7.33 1.60 -1.75
N ILE A 119 -6.98 1.27 -3.00
CA ILE A 119 -6.28 0.05 -3.35
C ILE A 119 -4.86 0.41 -3.76
N LEU A 120 -3.87 -0.14 -3.07
CA LEU A 120 -2.46 -0.04 -3.43
C LEU A 120 -2.00 -1.31 -4.13
N PHE A 121 -1.29 -1.14 -5.25
CA PHE A 121 -0.50 -2.17 -5.89
C PHE A 121 0.97 -1.80 -5.75
N VAL A 122 1.72 -2.61 -5.01
CA VAL A 122 3.14 -2.40 -4.75
C VAL A 122 3.93 -3.41 -5.57
N ASN A 123 4.66 -2.94 -6.58
CA ASN A 123 5.60 -3.74 -7.34
C ASN A 123 6.87 -3.98 -6.51
N MET A 124 7.08 -5.23 -6.07
CA MET A 124 8.19 -5.61 -5.20
C MET A 124 9.40 -6.15 -5.96
N THR A 125 9.30 -6.36 -7.27
CA THR A 125 10.35 -7.03 -8.06
C THR A 125 11.68 -6.30 -8.05
N ALA A 126 11.67 -4.97 -8.16
CA ALA A 126 12.88 -4.14 -8.09
C ALA A 126 13.38 -3.95 -6.64
N ALA A 127 12.55 -4.24 -5.64
CA ALA A 127 12.90 -4.06 -4.23
C ALA A 127 13.90 -5.08 -3.70
N ALA A 128 13.98 -6.24 -4.35
CA ALA A 128 14.90 -7.33 -4.02
C ALA A 128 16.34 -7.11 -4.58
N GLN A 129 16.59 -6.00 -5.28
CA GLN A 129 17.91 -5.63 -5.80
C GLN A 129 18.62 -4.65 -4.84
N ALA A 130 19.96 -4.65 -4.80
CA ALA A 130 20.75 -3.82 -3.88
C ALA A 130 20.49 -2.33 -4.15
N HIS A 131 19.88 -1.62 -3.20
CA HIS A 131 19.31 -0.25 -3.30
C HIS A 131 17.92 -0.12 -3.95
N GLY A 132 17.17 -1.21 -3.98
CA GLY A 132 15.87 -1.34 -4.63
C GLY A 132 14.89 -0.20 -4.32
N SER A 133 14.03 0.05 -5.30
CA SER A 133 12.86 0.92 -5.18
C SER A 133 11.60 0.09 -5.39
N ILE A 134 10.51 0.47 -4.74
CA ILE A 134 9.17 -0.03 -5.08
C ILE A 134 8.44 1.00 -5.93
N GLN A 135 7.63 0.51 -6.86
CA GLN A 135 6.63 1.31 -7.55
C GLN A 135 5.28 1.04 -6.91
N ILE A 136 4.56 2.10 -6.58
CA ILE A 136 3.23 2.03 -5.98
C ILE A 136 2.26 2.69 -6.92
N GLU A 137 1.19 1.96 -7.24
CA GLU A 137 0.01 2.47 -7.90
C GLU A 137 -1.13 2.50 -6.88
N GLU A 138 -1.72 3.66 -6.64
CA GLU A 138 -2.84 3.85 -5.72
C GLU A 138 -4.11 4.28 -6.48
N ILE A 139 -5.19 3.54 -6.23
CA ILE A 139 -6.53 3.80 -6.76
C ILE A 139 -7.43 4.20 -5.60
N VAL A 140 -7.81 5.47 -5.53
CA VAL A 140 -8.78 5.93 -4.53
C VAL A 140 -10.18 5.47 -4.93
N GLN A 141 -10.87 4.81 -4.01
CA GLN A 141 -12.28 4.45 -4.18
C GLN A 141 -13.12 5.68 -3.82
N LYS A 142 -13.95 6.13 -4.76
CA LYS A 142 -14.95 7.17 -4.46
C LYS A 142 -15.98 6.57 -3.47
N PRO A 143 -16.44 7.36 -2.49
CA PRO A 143 -17.52 6.95 -1.60
C PRO A 143 -18.81 6.62 -2.37
#